data_AF-A0A2R3ZAG1-F1
#
_entry.id   AF-A0A2R3ZAG1-F1
#
_cell.length_a   1.000
_cell.length_b   1.000
_cell.length_c   1.000
_cell.angle_alpha   90.00
_cell.angle_beta   90.00
_cell.angle_gamma   90.00
#
_symmetry.space_group_name_H-M   'P 1'
#
loop_
_entity.id
_entity.type
_entity.pdbx_description
1 polymer ?
#
loop_
_entity_poly.entity_id
_entity_poly.type
_entity_poly.pdbx_seq_one_letter_code
_entity_poly.pdbx_strand_id
1 'polypeptide(L)' 'MSKEETIMATMEALRLHDANDTCMTVDECASFLKCHRDTVIRHLHKGTIKGKLLERVWRIPKLQFLKEIVEKESY' A
#
# COMPACT_ATOMS: atom_id res chain seq x y z
N MET A 1 30.60 -0.44 10.64
CA MET A 1 29.43 -1.20 10.19
C MET A 1 29.74 -2.67 10.30
N SER A 2 29.06 -3.36 11.22
CA SER A 2 29.09 -4.82 11.35
C SER A 2 28.37 -5.46 10.17
N LYS A 3 28.78 -6.66 9.77
CA LYS A 3 28.07 -7.46 8.75
C LYS A 3 26.59 -7.68 9.13
N GLU A 4 26.28 -7.72 10.41
CA GLU A 4 24.90 -7.89 10.93
C GLU A 4 24.05 -6.64 10.68
N GLU A 5 24.61 -5.45 10.83
CA GLU A 5 23.92 -4.18 10.54
C GLU A 5 23.57 -4.08 9.05
N THR A 6 24.49 -4.51 8.18
CA THR A 6 24.25 -4.53 6.73
C THR A 6 23.16 -5.52 6.34
N ILE A 7 23.14 -6.70 6.96
CA ILE A 7 22.11 -7.73 6.72
C ILE A 7 20.74 -7.22 7.19
N MET A 8 20.67 -6.60 8.38
CA MET A 8 19.41 -6.03 8.88
C MET A 8 18.89 -4.90 8.01
N ALA A 9 19.75 -3.96 7.60
CA ALA A 9 19.36 -2.87 6.71
C ALA A 9 18.88 -3.40 5.35
N THR A 10 19.50 -4.45 4.83
CA THR A 10 19.09 -5.09 3.56
C THR A 10 17.76 -5.82 3.71
N MET A 11 17.55 -6.54 4.81
CA MET A 11 16.29 -7.22 5.11
C MET A 11 15.14 -6.22 5.33
N GLU A 12 15.42 -5.08 5.96
CA GLU A 12 14.45 -4.01 6.17
C GLU A 12 14.12 -3.32 4.85
N ALA A 13 15.11 -3.06 3.99
CA ALA A 13 14.91 -2.55 2.65
C ALA A 13 14.10 -3.50 1.76
N LEU A 14 14.36 -4.82 1.83
CA LEU A 14 13.57 -5.85 1.13
C LEU A 14 12.13 -5.91 1.64
N ARG A 15 11.92 -5.86 2.95
CA ARG A 15 10.57 -5.81 3.54
C ARG A 15 9.84 -4.53 3.17
N LEU A 16 10.53 -3.40 3.11
CA LEU A 16 9.99 -2.12 2.65
C LEU A 16 9.67 -2.16 1.15
N HIS A 17 10.49 -2.84 0.35
CA HIS A 17 10.24 -3.05 -1.08
C HIS A 17 9.00 -3.92 -1.30
N ASP A 18 8.90 -5.07 -0.63
CA ASP A 18 7.71 -5.93 -0.67
C ASP A 18 6.47 -5.23 -0.08
N ALA A 19 6.65 -4.42 0.97
CA ALA A 19 5.58 -3.60 1.53
C ALA A 19 5.13 -2.50 0.55
N ASN A 20 6.05 -1.92 -0.23
CA ASN A 20 5.73 -0.97 -1.28
C ASN A 20 5.05 -1.64 -2.48
N ASP A 21 5.38 -2.89 -2.80
CA ASP A 21 4.67 -3.65 -3.82
C ASP A 21 3.28 -4.11 -3.34
N THR A 22 3.13 -4.39 -2.05
CA THR A 22 1.85 -4.81 -1.44
C THR A 22 0.99 -3.64 -0.95
N CYS A 23 1.49 -2.40 -0.95
CA CYS A 23 0.74 -1.20 -0.58
C CYS A 23 0.68 -0.19 -1.73
N MET A 24 -0.26 0.74 -1.63
CA MET A 24 -0.47 1.83 -2.58
C MET A 24 -0.64 3.15 -1.82
N THR A 25 -0.21 4.22 -2.44
CA THR A 25 -0.56 5.58 -2.05
C THR A 25 -2.04 5.86 -2.30
N VAL A 26 -2.54 6.99 -1.77
CA VAL A 26 -3.90 7.45 -2.05
C VAL A 26 -4.13 7.62 -3.55
N ASP A 27 -3.14 8.17 -4.27
CA ASP A 27 -3.24 8.45 -5.71
C ASP A 27 -3.26 7.16 -6.55
N GLU A 28 -2.43 6.19 -6.19
CA GLU A 28 -2.44 4.86 -6.82
C GLU A 28 -3.75 4.11 -6.53
N CYS A 29 -4.25 4.18 -5.29
CA CYS A 29 -5.52 3.56 -4.92
C CYS A 29 -6.70 4.22 -5.65
N ALA A 30 -6.69 5.54 -5.77
CA ALA A 30 -7.68 6.30 -6.53
C ALA A 30 -7.69 5.87 -8.01
N SER A 31 -6.51 5.72 -8.60
CA SER A 31 -6.34 5.24 -9.97
C SER A 31 -6.81 3.79 -10.14
N PHE A 32 -6.50 2.92 -9.18
CA PHE A 32 -6.89 1.51 -9.20
C PHE A 32 -8.41 1.32 -9.12
N LEU A 33 -9.06 2.07 -8.23
CA LEU A 33 -10.51 2.09 -8.01
C LEU A 33 -11.27 3.00 -9.00
N LYS A 34 -10.55 3.72 -9.89
CA LYS A 34 -11.10 4.71 -10.82
C LYS A 34 -12.01 5.74 -10.13
N CYS A 35 -11.57 6.26 -8.99
CA CYS A 35 -12.31 7.25 -8.20
C CYS A 35 -11.45 8.47 -7.86
N HIS A 36 -12.08 9.52 -7.34
CA HIS A 36 -11.35 10.74 -6.93
C HIS A 36 -10.51 10.49 -5.66
N ARG A 37 -9.36 11.16 -5.54
CA ARG A 37 -8.47 11.08 -4.36
C ARG A 37 -9.22 11.33 -3.04
N ASP A 38 -10.09 12.33 -3.02
CA ASP A 38 -10.88 12.68 -1.83
C ASP A 38 -11.85 11.58 -1.40
N THR A 39 -12.34 10.79 -2.36
CA THR A 39 -13.17 9.62 -2.07
C THR A 39 -12.35 8.61 -1.28
N VAL A 40 -11.12 8.29 -1.73
CA VAL A 40 -10.21 7.40 -1.00
C VAL A 40 -9.88 7.92 0.39
N ILE A 41 -9.58 9.22 0.53
CA ILE A 41 -9.32 9.85 1.85
C ILE A 41 -10.53 9.74 2.77
N ARG A 42 -11.73 10.01 2.24
CA ARG A 42 -12.98 9.87 3.01
C ARG A 42 -13.21 8.44 3.46
N HIS A 43 -12.89 7.45 2.61
CA HIS A 43 -12.98 6.04 2.95
C HIS A 43 -11.93 5.58 3.97
N LEU A 44 -10.73 6.17 3.94
CA LEU A 44 -9.71 5.99 4.98
C LEU A 44 -10.18 6.54 6.33
N HIS A 45 -10.72 7.77 6.35
CA HIS A 45 -11.25 8.39 7.57
C HIS A 45 -12.47 7.65 8.12
N LYS A 46 -13.32 7.08 7.26
CA LYS A 46 -14.45 6.23 7.65
C LYS A 46 -14.04 4.82 8.10
N GLY A 47 -12.80 4.40 7.88
CA GLY A 47 -12.31 3.06 8.18
C GLY A 47 -12.77 1.96 7.21
N THR A 48 -13.46 2.33 6.12
CA THR A 48 -13.88 1.39 5.06
C THR A 48 -12.72 0.91 4.20
N ILE A 49 -11.69 1.75 4.03
CA ILE A 49 -10.38 1.35 3.47
C ILE A 49 -9.40 1.43 4.64
N LYS A 50 -8.63 0.37 4.88
CA LYS A 50 -7.56 0.40 5.88
C LYS A 50 -6.29 0.96 5.25
N GLY A 51 -5.63 1.84 5.95
CA GLY A 51 -4.31 2.35 5.58
C GLY A 51 -3.54 2.71 6.83
N LYS A 52 -2.22 2.78 6.70
CA LYS A 52 -1.34 3.34 7.74
C LYS A 52 -0.74 4.63 7.23
N LEU A 53 -0.72 5.65 8.07
CA LEU A 53 0.01 6.88 7.79
C LEU A 53 1.47 6.68 8.23
N LEU A 54 2.38 6.63 7.25
CA LEU A 54 3.82 6.55 7.46
C LEU A 54 4.44 7.85 6.97
N GLU A 55 5.08 8.60 7.86
CA GLU A 55 5.85 9.81 7.51
C GLU A 55 5.07 10.81 6.62
N ARG A 56 3.76 10.96 6.86
CA ARG A 56 2.80 11.82 6.12
C ARG A 56 2.26 11.25 4.80
N VAL A 57 2.63 10.03 4.44
CA VAL A 57 2.09 9.33 3.27
C VAL A 57 1.20 8.18 3.74
N TRP A 58 -0.03 8.13 3.21
CA TRP A 58 -0.89 6.96 3.44
C TRP A 58 -0.39 5.78 2.62
N ARG A 59 -0.16 4.66 3.30
CA ARG A 59 0.11 3.34 2.72
C ARG A 59 -1.12 2.47 2.90
N ILE A 60 -1.75 2.12 1.78
CA ILE A 60 -2.99 1.36 1.69
C ILE A 60 -2.63 -0.04 1.18
N PRO A 61 -2.75 -1.10 1.98
CA PRO A 61 -2.50 -2.46 1.49
C PRO A 61 -3.39 -2.84 0.31
N LYS A 62 -2.80 -3.21 -0.83
CA LYS A 62 -3.46 -3.72 -2.05
C LYS A 62 -4.27 -4.98 -1.77
N LEU A 63 -3.82 -5.80 -0.81
CA LEU A 63 -4.50 -7.03 -0.37
C LEU A 63 -5.96 -6.82 0.07
N GLN A 64 -6.36 -5.59 0.41
CA GLN A 64 -7.76 -5.31 0.75
C GLN A 64 -8.69 -5.35 -0.46
N PHE A 65 -8.13 -5.20 -1.66
CA PHE A 65 -8.85 -5.23 -2.93
C PHE A 65 -8.62 -6.56 -3.67
N LEU A 66 -8.32 -7.64 -2.94
CA LEU A 66 -8.05 -8.97 -3.53
C LEU A 66 -9.18 -9.41 -4.47
N LYS A 67 -10.43 -9.07 -4.16
CA LYS A 67 -11.57 -9.43 -4.99
C LYS A 67 -11.53 -8.71 -6.35
N GLU A 68 -11.26 -7.42 -6.34
CA GLU A 68 -11.12 -6.59 -7.55
C GLU A 68 -9.86 -6.92 -8.36
N ILE A 69 -8.80 -7.42 -7.70
CA ILE A 69 -7.58 -7.90 -8.37
C ILE A 69 -7.84 -9.21 -9.11
N VAL A 70 -8.46 -10.20 -8.45
CA VAL A 70 -8.78 -11.51 -9.06
C VAL A 70 -9.76 -11.37 -10.23
N GLU A 71 -10.73 -10.45 -10.12
CA GLU A 71 -11.66 -10.16 -11.22
C GLU A 71 -10.98 -9.48 -12.41
N LYS A 72 -9.90 -8.71 -12.20
CA LYS A 72 -9.13 -8.07 -13.29
C LYS A 72 -8.18 -9.03 -14.00
N GLU A 73 -7.68 -10.07 -13.34
CA GLU A 73 -6.80 -11.09 -13.95
C GLU A 73 -7.57 -12.17 -14.73
N SER A 74 -8.90 -12.21 -14.62
CA SER A 74 -9.75 -13.19 -15.31
C SER A 74 -10.17 -12.79 -16.74
N TYR A 75 -9.41 -11.88 -17.40
CA TYR A 75 -9.70 -11.43 -18.77
C TYR A 75 -8.47 -11.47 -19.67
#